data_AF-A0A918YRV0-F1
#
_entry.id   AF-A0A918YRV0-F1
#
_cell.length_a   1.000
_cell.length_b   1.000
_cell.length_c   1.000
_cell.angle_alpha   90.00
_cell.angle_beta   90.00
_cell.angle_gamma   90.00
#
_symmetry.space_group_name_H-M   'P 1'
#
loop_
_entity.id
_entity.type
_entity.pdbx_description
1 polymer ?
#
loop_
_entity_poly.entity_id
_entity_poly.type
_entity_poly.pdbx_seq_one_letter_code
_entity_poly.pdbx_strand_id
1 'polypeptide(L)'
;MNSGATLERVRVDIEARDRYRIMWLAGIRELDLTQHCLKTFAECDRYNINTKHSRQTLHLPAANPPTAWYLCALPIPWDWARNAHLAFEYTPGENWEGDALVRGLGVRLTNARPITGWGEHSIPHDAPKRNSRPHRTCRNWQFAWWLRTNRSIPDASALLAPAADEGGPEQLALP
;
A
#
# COMPACT_ATOMS: atom_id res chain seq x y z
N MET A 1 -6.97 -35.11 -20.54
CA MET A 1 -7.06 -34.65 -19.14
C MET A 1 -6.72 -33.18 -19.15
N ASN A 2 -7.70 -32.32 -18.87
CA ASN A 2 -7.51 -30.88 -18.87
C ASN A 2 -6.66 -30.49 -17.66
N SER A 3 -5.37 -30.24 -17.88
CA SER A 3 -4.52 -29.52 -16.94
C SER A 3 -5.07 -28.11 -16.83
N GLY A 4 -6.04 -27.92 -15.95
CA GLY A 4 -6.50 -26.61 -15.54
C GLY A 4 -5.31 -25.89 -14.92
N ALA A 5 -4.61 -25.11 -15.75
CA ALA A 5 -3.71 -24.07 -15.29
C ALA A 5 -4.56 -23.20 -14.36
N THR A 6 -4.48 -23.49 -13.07
CA THR A 6 -5.02 -22.63 -12.04
C THR A 6 -4.22 -21.35 -12.26
N LEU A 7 -4.83 -20.36 -12.91
CA LEU A 7 -4.20 -19.05 -13.09
C LEU A 7 -3.69 -18.68 -11.71
N GLU A 8 -2.37 -18.67 -11.53
CA GLU A 8 -1.77 -18.45 -10.22
C GLU A 8 -2.32 -17.10 -9.74
N ARG A 9 -2.96 -17.11 -8.58
CA ARG A 9 -3.53 -15.91 -7.97
C ARG A 9 -2.79 -15.66 -6.68
N VAL A 10 -2.61 -14.39 -6.36
CA VAL A 10 -2.20 -14.01 -5.02
C VAL A 10 -3.45 -14.02 -4.15
N ARG A 11 -3.40 -14.76 -3.05
CA ARG A 11 -4.47 -14.73 -2.05
C ARG A 11 -3.99 -13.92 -0.86
N VAL A 12 -4.84 -13.00 -0.42
CA VAL A 12 -4.62 -12.18 0.78
C VAL A 12 -5.77 -12.43 1.72
N ASP A 13 -5.52 -13.16 2.81
CA ASP A 13 -6.47 -13.26 3.91
C ASP A 13 -6.15 -12.16 4.92
N ILE A 14 -7.14 -11.35 5.27
CA ILE A 14 -7.02 -10.24 6.20
C ILE A 14 -7.86 -10.56 7.43
N GLU A 15 -7.27 -10.39 8.61
CA GLU A 15 -7.92 -10.40 9.92
C GLU A 15 -7.76 -9.03 10.59
N ALA A 16 -8.84 -8.24 10.59
CA ALA A 16 -8.93 -6.99 11.32
C ALA A 16 -9.26 -7.27 12.79
N ARG A 17 -8.24 -7.18 13.65
CA ARG A 17 -8.35 -7.36 15.12
C ARG A 17 -8.69 -6.05 15.85
N ASP A 18 -8.78 -4.96 15.09
CA ASP A 18 -9.15 -3.62 15.51
C ASP A 18 -10.23 -3.04 14.59
N ARG A 19 -10.86 -1.94 15.01
CA ARG A 19 -11.80 -1.18 14.18
C ARG A 19 -11.03 -0.21 13.30
N TYR A 20 -11.23 -0.28 11.99
CA TYR A 20 -10.58 0.60 11.01
C TYR A 20 -11.58 1.54 10.35
N ARG A 21 -11.26 2.84 10.27
CA ARG A 21 -12.07 3.82 9.50
C ARG A 21 -11.83 3.67 8.02
N ILE A 22 -10.55 3.51 7.68
CA ILE A 22 -10.04 3.46 6.33
C ILE A 22 -9.20 2.20 6.24
N MET A 23 -9.48 1.36 5.25
CA MET A 23 -8.61 0.26 4.87
C MET A 23 -8.65 0.15 3.35
N TRP A 24 -7.49 0.08 2.73
CA TRP A 24 -7.38 -0.07 1.28
C TRP A 24 -6.16 -0.89 0.91
N LEU A 25 -6.27 -1.57 -0.23
CA LEU A 25 -5.18 -2.31 -0.87
C LEU A 25 -5.00 -1.77 -2.28
N ALA A 26 -3.76 -1.44 -2.63
CA ALA A 26 -3.39 -0.92 -3.93
C ALA A 26 -2.26 -1.75 -4.56
N GLY A 27 -2.38 -2.07 -5.84
CA GLY A 27 -1.29 -2.61 -6.66
C GLY A 27 -0.55 -1.48 -7.36
N ILE A 28 0.68 -1.18 -6.96
CA ILE A 28 1.42 0.02 -7.37
C ILE A 28 2.08 -0.18 -8.74
N ARG A 29 1.77 0.72 -9.68
CA ARG A 29 2.32 0.70 -11.05
C ARG A 29 3.23 1.89 -11.32
N GLU A 30 2.87 3.06 -10.84
CA GLU A 30 3.66 4.30 -11.01
C GLU A 30 3.78 5.08 -9.71
N LEU A 31 4.82 5.91 -9.61
CA LEU A 31 5.07 6.80 -8.48
C LEU A 31 4.95 8.28 -8.85
N ASP A 32 4.34 9.07 -7.96
CA ASP A 32 4.47 10.52 -7.94
C ASP A 32 5.05 10.96 -6.58
N LEU A 33 6.37 11.15 -6.54
CA LEU A 33 7.10 11.54 -5.34
C LEU A 33 6.88 13.01 -4.95
N THR A 34 6.19 13.80 -5.77
CA THR A 34 5.71 15.14 -5.37
C THR A 34 4.49 15.05 -4.44
N GLN A 35 3.79 13.92 -4.41
CA GLN A 35 2.63 13.68 -3.56
C GLN A 35 2.99 12.79 -2.36
N HIS A 36 2.13 12.81 -1.34
CA HIS A 36 2.20 11.90 -0.20
C HIS A 36 0.88 11.13 -0.03
N CYS A 37 0.84 10.27 0.99
CA CYS A 37 -0.28 9.36 1.25
C CYS A 37 -0.56 8.52 0.02
N LEU A 38 -1.83 8.32 -0.30
CA LEU A 38 -2.22 7.43 -1.36
C LEU A 38 -1.95 7.99 -2.76
N LYS A 39 -1.87 9.31 -2.89
CA LYS A 39 -1.57 10.01 -4.15
C LYS A 39 -0.14 9.76 -4.65
N THR A 40 0.77 9.31 -3.77
CA THR A 40 2.12 8.90 -4.18
C THR A 40 2.12 7.71 -5.13
N PHE A 41 1.07 6.88 -5.09
CA PHE A 41 0.90 5.76 -6.02
C PHE A 41 0.04 6.23 -7.19
N ALA A 42 0.68 6.97 -8.11
CA ALA A 42 0.04 7.72 -9.20
C ALA A 42 -0.90 6.83 -10.02
N GLU A 43 -0.36 5.74 -10.55
CA GLU A 43 -1.13 4.66 -11.17
C GLU A 43 -1.13 3.45 -10.21
N CYS A 44 -2.32 2.99 -9.82
CA CYS A 44 -2.45 1.77 -9.04
C CYS A 44 -3.81 1.06 -9.20
N ASP A 45 -3.76 -0.27 -9.12
CA ASP A 45 -4.93 -1.13 -9.10
C ASP A 45 -5.62 -1.03 -7.73
N ARG A 46 -6.90 -0.66 -7.69
CA ARG A 46 -7.67 -0.53 -6.43
C ARG A 46 -8.45 -1.80 -6.15
N TYR A 47 -8.20 -2.39 -4.99
CA TYR A 47 -8.96 -3.56 -4.53
C TYR A 47 -9.94 -3.17 -3.43
N ASN A 48 -11.19 -3.60 -3.59
CA ASN A 48 -12.26 -3.30 -2.64
C ASN A 48 -12.01 -4.05 -1.32
N ILE A 49 -11.94 -3.30 -0.23
CA ILE A 49 -11.85 -3.83 1.13
C ILE A 49 -13.06 -3.36 1.91
N ASN A 50 -13.73 -4.30 2.57
CA ASN A 50 -14.84 -3.98 3.44
C ASN A 50 -14.35 -3.84 4.89
N THR A 51 -14.24 -2.59 5.38
CA THR A 51 -13.82 -2.28 6.75
C THR A 51 -14.77 -2.79 7.83
N LYS A 52 -16.00 -3.19 7.48
CA LYS A 52 -16.97 -3.77 8.42
C LYS A 52 -16.73 -5.26 8.68
N HIS A 53 -15.95 -5.93 7.83
CA HIS A 53 -15.67 -7.36 7.97
C HIS A 53 -14.36 -7.56 8.75
N SER A 54 -14.46 -8.27 9.88
CA SER A 54 -13.29 -8.64 10.67
C SER A 54 -12.38 -9.64 9.96
N ARG A 55 -12.93 -10.44 9.03
CA ARG A 55 -12.16 -11.35 8.17
C ARG A 55 -12.61 -11.24 6.73
N GLN A 56 -11.67 -11.19 5.80
CA GLN A 56 -11.95 -11.18 4.37
C GLN A 56 -10.78 -11.75 3.55
N THR A 57 -11.11 -12.32 2.40
CA THR A 57 -10.14 -12.89 1.47
C THR A 57 -10.22 -12.15 0.14
N LEU A 58 -9.07 -11.71 -0.36
CA LEU A 58 -8.92 -11.08 -1.66
C LEU A 58 -8.11 -11.99 -2.57
N HIS A 59 -8.45 -11.97 -3.86
CA HIS A 59 -7.70 -12.65 -4.91
C HIS A 59 -7.19 -11.61 -5.91
N LEU A 60 -5.88 -11.49 -6.02
CA LEU A 60 -5.22 -10.51 -6.87
C LEU A 60 -4.67 -11.23 -8.12
N PRO A 61 -4.69 -10.56 -9.29
CA PRO A 61 -4.21 -11.14 -10.53
C PRO A 61 -2.69 -11.29 -10.53
N ALA A 62 -2.18 -12.43 -11.01
CA ALA A 62 -0.75 -12.62 -11.26
C ALA A 62 -0.35 -12.56 -12.74
N ALA A 63 -1.30 -12.43 -13.67
CA ALA A 63 -1.03 -12.39 -15.11
C ALA A 63 -0.29 -11.10 -15.56
N ASN A 64 -0.25 -10.08 -14.70
CA ASN A 64 0.52 -8.85 -14.87
C ASN A 64 0.62 -8.17 -13.49
N PRO A 65 1.44 -8.71 -12.57
CA PRO A 65 1.48 -8.22 -11.21
C PRO A 65 2.02 -6.78 -11.20
N PRO A 66 1.49 -5.90 -10.33
CA PRO A 66 2.11 -4.61 -10.07
C PRO A 66 3.52 -4.80 -9.50
N THR A 67 4.31 -3.72 -9.45
CA THR A 67 5.65 -3.75 -8.83
C THR A 67 5.59 -4.23 -7.38
N ALA A 68 4.56 -3.79 -6.66
CA ALA A 68 4.24 -4.26 -5.31
C ALA A 68 2.76 -4.01 -5.01
N TRP A 69 2.21 -4.75 -4.07
CA TRP A 69 0.96 -4.39 -3.42
C TRP A 69 1.23 -3.72 -2.07
N TYR A 70 0.32 -2.83 -1.69
CA TYR A 70 0.40 -2.10 -0.43
C TYR A 70 -0.97 -2.03 0.24
N LEU A 71 -1.05 -2.60 1.45
CA LEU A 71 -2.19 -2.57 2.34
C LEU A 71 -1.97 -1.48 3.39
N CYS A 72 -2.98 -0.64 3.61
CA CYS A 72 -2.99 0.40 4.63
C CYS A 72 -4.30 0.30 5.42
N ALA A 73 -4.22 0.32 6.74
CA ALA A 73 -5.38 0.29 7.62
C ALA A 73 -5.22 1.28 8.77
N LEU A 74 -6.14 2.21 8.89
CA LEU A 74 -6.10 3.28 9.86
C LEU A 74 -7.21 3.11 10.92
N PRO A 75 -6.85 3.00 12.21
CA PRO A 75 -7.80 2.61 13.26
C PRO A 75 -8.76 3.75 13.68
N ILE A 76 -9.79 3.37 14.44
CA ILE A 76 -10.69 4.28 15.18
C ILE A 76 -10.60 3.94 16.68
N PRO A 77 -10.32 4.92 17.57
CA PRO A 77 -10.03 6.33 17.28
C PRO A 77 -8.73 6.49 16.46
N TRP A 78 -8.59 7.64 15.80
CA TRP A 78 -7.46 7.91 14.91
C TRP A 78 -6.14 7.92 15.69
N ASP A 79 -5.27 6.96 15.39
CA ASP A 79 -3.93 6.89 15.95
C ASP A 79 -2.93 6.54 14.85
N TRP A 80 -2.07 7.51 14.52
CA TRP A 80 -1.04 7.35 13.50
C TRP A 80 0.00 6.28 13.88
N ALA A 81 0.29 6.08 15.17
CA ALA A 81 1.23 5.07 15.63
C ALA A 81 0.69 3.65 15.44
N ARG A 82 -0.63 3.51 15.27
CA ARG A 82 -1.34 2.25 15.02
C ARG A 82 -1.82 2.11 13.58
N ASN A 83 -1.34 2.95 12.66
CA ASN A 83 -1.63 2.81 11.23
C ASN A 83 -0.89 1.59 10.68
N ALA A 84 -1.63 0.56 10.32
CA ALA A 84 -1.09 -0.69 9.83
C ALA A 84 -0.73 -0.59 8.36
N HIS A 85 0.49 -1.01 8.04
CA HIS A 85 0.98 -1.04 6.67
C HIS A 85 1.62 -2.38 6.37
N LEU A 86 1.32 -2.93 5.20
CA LEU A 86 2.00 -4.12 4.68
C LEU A 86 2.26 -3.91 3.20
N ALA A 87 3.53 -3.95 2.82
CA ALA A 87 3.95 -4.06 1.44
C ALA A 87 4.29 -5.52 1.13
N PHE A 88 3.96 -6.00 -0.06
CA PHE A 88 4.28 -7.36 -0.50
C PHE A 88 4.40 -7.44 -2.02
N GLU A 89 5.11 -8.45 -2.52
CA GLU A 89 5.31 -8.69 -3.95
C GLU A 89 4.87 -10.09 -4.34
N TYR A 90 4.59 -10.27 -5.64
CA TYR A 90 4.25 -11.57 -6.19
C TYR A 90 5.46 -12.49 -6.08
N THR A 91 5.28 -13.68 -5.50
CA THR A 91 6.33 -14.71 -5.47
C THR A 91 5.64 -16.07 -5.48
N PRO A 92 5.50 -16.71 -6.65
CA PRO A 92 4.82 -18.00 -6.77
C PRO A 92 5.37 -19.04 -5.79
N GLY A 93 4.50 -19.78 -5.12
CA GLY A 93 4.88 -20.82 -4.17
C GLY A 93 5.25 -20.33 -2.77
N GLU A 94 5.52 -19.04 -2.57
CA GLU A 94 5.77 -18.47 -1.25
C GLU A 94 4.48 -18.31 -0.46
N ASN A 95 4.56 -18.61 0.83
CA ASN A 95 3.48 -18.38 1.79
C ASN A 95 4.04 -17.64 2.99
N TRP A 96 3.29 -16.66 3.47
CA TRP A 96 3.67 -15.88 4.63
C TRP A 96 2.46 -15.61 5.51
N GLU A 97 2.66 -15.65 6.83
CA GLU A 97 1.65 -15.27 7.81
C GLU A 97 2.30 -14.42 8.90
N GLY A 98 1.63 -13.34 9.27
CA GLY A 98 2.08 -12.46 10.34
C GLY A 98 1.21 -11.23 10.47
N ASP A 99 1.63 -10.32 11.34
CA ASP A 99 1.00 -9.01 11.44
C ASP A 99 1.60 -8.06 10.39
N ALA A 100 0.79 -7.14 9.88
CA ALA A 100 1.29 -5.94 9.20
C ALA A 100 2.27 -5.18 10.13
N LEU A 101 3.01 -4.18 9.61
CA LEU A 101 4.09 -3.48 10.35
C LEU A 101 3.68 -2.93 11.73
N VAL A 102 2.38 -2.78 12.00
CA VAL A 102 1.86 -2.55 13.36
C VAL A 102 0.87 -3.64 13.73
N ARG A 103 0.81 -3.94 15.03
CA ARG A 103 -0.13 -4.92 15.61
C ARG A 103 -1.59 -4.49 15.32
N GLY A 104 -2.47 -5.46 15.12
CA GLY A 104 -3.91 -5.25 14.96
C GLY A 104 -4.46 -5.63 13.58
N LEU A 105 -3.60 -5.92 12.60
CA LEU A 105 -3.98 -6.41 11.28
C LEU A 105 -3.19 -7.68 10.96
N GLY A 106 -3.81 -8.83 11.18
CA GLY A 106 -3.26 -10.12 10.79
C GLY A 106 -3.43 -10.31 9.29
N VAL A 107 -2.40 -10.78 8.61
CA VAL A 107 -2.43 -11.05 7.17
C VAL A 107 -1.78 -12.38 6.88
N ARG A 108 -2.43 -13.17 6.04
CA ARG A 108 -1.84 -14.34 5.40
C ARG A 108 -1.78 -14.14 3.89
N LEU A 109 -0.60 -14.37 3.33
CA LEU A 109 -0.28 -14.26 1.92
C LEU A 109 -0.02 -15.65 1.34
N THR A 110 -0.59 -15.92 0.17
CA THR A 110 -0.28 -17.10 -0.65
C THR A 110 0.15 -16.63 -2.03
N ASN A 111 1.24 -17.23 -2.55
CA ASN A 111 1.95 -16.79 -3.76
C ASN A 111 2.51 -15.36 -3.64
N ALA A 112 2.87 -14.95 -2.43
CA ALA A 112 3.43 -13.63 -2.18
C ALA A 112 4.24 -13.64 -0.88
N ARG A 113 5.19 -12.70 -0.81
CA ARG A 113 6.02 -12.47 0.37
C ARG A 113 6.04 -10.99 0.77
N PRO A 114 6.19 -10.68 2.06
CA PRO A 114 6.26 -9.30 2.52
C PRO A 114 7.54 -8.62 2.03
N ILE A 115 7.45 -7.33 1.76
CA ILE A 115 8.60 -6.45 1.55
C ILE A 115 8.89 -5.75 2.88
N THR A 116 10.11 -5.93 3.38
CA THR A 116 10.57 -5.40 4.68
C THR A 116 11.74 -4.43 4.49
N GLY A 117 12.26 -3.86 5.59
CA GLY A 117 13.45 -3.01 5.55
C GLY A 117 13.24 -1.59 5.01
N TRP A 118 11.99 -1.12 4.90
CA TRP A 118 11.66 0.23 4.44
C TRP A 118 11.11 1.12 5.57
N GLY A 119 11.39 2.43 5.47
CA GLY A 119 10.97 3.40 6.46
C GLY A 119 11.47 4.81 6.15
N GLU A 120 11.58 5.66 7.17
CA GLU A 120 12.09 7.03 7.00
C GLU A 120 13.52 7.03 6.44
N HIS A 121 14.32 6.03 6.79
CA HIS A 121 15.67 5.82 6.26
C HIS A 121 15.70 5.54 4.76
N SER A 122 14.58 5.17 4.15
CA SER A 122 14.48 5.00 2.69
C SER A 122 14.49 6.34 1.94
N ILE A 123 14.25 7.48 2.62
CA ILE A 123 14.15 8.79 1.99
C ILE A 123 15.57 9.40 1.82
N PRO A 124 16.03 9.67 0.57
CA PRO A 124 17.33 10.30 0.33
C PRO A 124 17.48 11.63 1.04
N HIS A 125 18.71 11.99 1.43
CA HIS A 125 19.02 13.22 2.15
C HIS A 125 18.63 14.50 1.39
N ASP A 126 18.70 14.46 0.08
CA ASP A 126 18.45 15.54 -0.87
C ASP A 126 17.02 15.53 -1.45
N ALA A 127 16.13 14.64 -0.98
CA ALA A 127 14.77 14.57 -1.50
C ALA A 127 14.00 15.91 -1.30
N PRO A 128 13.31 16.47 -2.32
CA PRO A 128 12.74 17.82 -2.29
C PRO A 128 11.78 18.14 -1.14
N LYS A 129 11.16 17.10 -0.55
CA LYS A 129 10.23 17.24 0.58
C LYS A 129 10.68 16.51 1.84
N ARG A 130 11.97 16.15 1.95
CA ARG A 130 12.50 15.43 3.12
C ARG A 130 12.26 16.16 4.44
N ASN A 131 12.38 17.48 4.43
CA ASN A 131 12.19 18.30 5.63
C ASN A 131 10.70 18.58 5.93
N SER A 132 9.80 18.28 4.99
CA SER A 132 8.36 18.38 5.19
C SER A 132 7.89 17.23 6.08
N ARG A 133 7.46 17.53 7.31
CA ARG A 133 6.93 16.52 8.24
C ARG A 133 5.82 15.65 7.62
N PRO A 134 4.80 16.22 6.93
CA PRO A 134 3.75 15.41 6.28
C PRO A 134 4.28 14.36 5.27
N HIS A 135 5.36 14.67 4.56
CA HIS A 135 5.98 13.73 3.62
C HIS A 135 6.88 12.76 4.37
N ARG A 136 7.80 13.28 5.18
CA ARG A 136 8.79 12.49 5.93
C ARG A 136 8.17 11.37 6.75
N THR A 137 7.05 11.63 7.45
CA THR A 137 6.39 10.64 8.30
C THR A 137 5.35 9.80 7.56
N CYS A 138 5.09 10.06 6.28
CA CYS A 138 4.13 9.30 5.50
C CYS A 138 4.71 7.94 5.11
N ARG A 139 4.13 6.84 5.62
CA ARG A 139 4.59 5.47 5.31
C ARG A 139 4.46 5.13 3.82
N ASN A 140 3.43 5.62 3.12
CA ASN A 140 3.32 5.45 1.68
C ASN A 140 4.48 6.11 0.94
N TRP A 141 4.88 7.31 1.35
CA TRP A 141 5.98 8.05 0.73
C TRP A 141 7.34 7.43 1.05
N GLN A 142 7.53 6.98 2.29
CA GLN A 142 8.70 6.17 2.69
C GLN A 142 8.83 4.90 1.84
N PHE A 143 7.72 4.20 1.62
CA PHE A 143 7.72 3.00 0.77
C PHE A 143 7.95 3.32 -0.71
N ALA A 144 7.39 4.42 -1.23
CA ALA A 144 7.62 4.86 -2.59
C ALA A 144 9.11 5.17 -2.85
N TRP A 145 9.80 5.83 -1.92
CA TRP A 145 11.26 6.02 -2.02
C TRP A 145 12.03 4.70 -1.98
N TRP A 146 11.59 3.75 -1.17
CA TRP A 146 12.17 2.41 -1.18
C TRP A 146 11.98 1.73 -2.55
N LEU A 147 10.77 1.78 -3.12
CA LEU A 147 10.49 1.24 -4.45
C LEU A 147 11.37 1.90 -5.52
N ARG A 148 11.43 3.24 -5.52
CA ARG A 148 12.27 4.03 -6.44
C ARG A 148 13.73 3.60 -6.43
N THR A 149 14.25 3.23 -5.26
CA THR A 149 15.65 2.83 -5.07
C THR A 149 15.90 1.36 -5.39
N ASN A 150 14.93 0.48 -5.12
CA ASN A 150 15.14 -0.98 -5.11
C ASN A 150 14.41 -1.73 -6.23
N ARG A 151 13.57 -1.07 -7.01
CA ARG A 151 12.74 -1.66 -8.05
C ARG A 151 12.71 -0.76 -9.28
N SER A 152 12.58 -1.36 -10.46
CA SER A 152 12.32 -0.63 -11.70
C SER A 152 10.84 -0.25 -11.76
N ILE A 153 10.51 0.93 -11.24
CA ILE A 153 9.15 1.47 -11.25
C ILE A 153 9.14 2.82 -12.00
N PRO A 154 8.23 3.02 -12.96
CA PRO A 154 8.08 4.29 -13.66
C PRO A 154 7.59 5.41 -12.72
N ASP A 155 8.01 6.63 -13.02
CA ASP A 155 7.37 7.83 -12.48
C ASP A 155 6.10 8.13 -13.28
N ALA A 156 5.15 8.81 -12.63
CA ALA A 156 4.01 9.39 -13.29
C ALA A 156 4.46 10.23 -14.49
N SER A 157 3.91 9.93 -15.67
CA SER A 157 4.22 10.69 -16.86
C SER A 157 3.72 12.13 -16.71
N ALA A 158 4.62 13.11 -16.88
CA ALA A 158 4.30 14.54 -16.79
C ALA A 158 3.21 15.00 -17.80
N LEU A 159 2.84 14.14 -18.75
CA LEU A 159 1.84 14.39 -19.78
C LEU A 159 0.38 14.31 -19.28
N LEU A 160 0.14 13.88 -18.05
CA LEU A 160 -1.18 13.78 -17.44
C LEU A 160 -1.20 14.50 -16.09
N ALA A 161 -0.88 15.79 -16.07
CA ALA A 161 -1.35 16.63 -14.97
C ALA A 161 -2.84 16.93 -15.19
N PRO A 162 -3.79 16.28 -14.49
CA PRO A 162 -5.11 16.85 -14.38
C PRO A 162 -4.97 18.21 -13.69
N ALA A 163 -5.68 19.21 -14.22
CA ALA A 163 -5.78 20.53 -13.62
C ALA A 163 -6.06 20.39 -12.12
N ALA A 164 -5.42 21.25 -11.33
CA ALA A 164 -5.53 21.30 -9.88
C ALA A 164 -7.01 21.22 -9.44
N ASP A 165 -7.43 20.05 -8.95
CA ASP A 165 -8.66 19.91 -8.21
C ASP A 165 -8.34 20.26 -6.75
N GLU A 166 -8.54 21.53 -6.42
CA GLU A 166 -8.55 22.05 -5.05
C GLU A 166 -9.76 21.48 -4.31
N GLY A 167 -9.69 20.20 -3.95
CA GLY A 167 -10.79 19.46 -3.34
C GLY A 167 -10.29 18.28 -2.52
N GLY A 168 -9.32 18.52 -1.63
CA GLY A 168 -8.99 17.53 -0.58
C GLY A 168 -10.17 17.36 0.37
N PRO A 169 -10.39 16.16 0.97
CA PRO A 169 -11.43 15.99 1.96
C PRO A 169 -11.18 16.97 3.11
N GLU A 170 -12.18 17.84 3.32
CA GLU A 170 -12.22 18.83 4.38
C GLU A 170 -11.84 18.15 5.69
N GLN A 171 -10.69 18.55 6.23
CA GLN A 171 -10.28 18.17 7.56
C GLN A 171 -11.30 18.80 8.50
N LEU A 172 -12.29 18.00 8.93
CA LEU A 172 -13.26 18.40 9.94
C LEU A 172 -12.50 18.93 11.15
N ALA A 173 -12.43 20.26 11.26
CA ALA A 173 -12.12 20.92 12.50
C ALA A 173 -13.22 20.49 13.48
N LEU A 174 -12.83 19.76 14.52
CA LEU A 174 -13.75 19.41 15.58
C LEU A 174 -14.00 20.65 16.47
N PRO A 175 -15.24 20.85 16.95
CA PRO A 175 -15.61 21.96 17.83
C PRO A 175 -14.95 21.87 19.22
#